data_AF-A0A5K0Z698-F1
#
_entry.id   AF-A0A5K0Z698-F1
#
_cell.length_a   1.000
_cell.length_b   1.000
_cell.length_c   1.000
_cell.angle_alpha   90.00
_cell.angle_beta   90.00
_cell.angle_gamma   90.00
#
_symmetry.space_group_name_H-M   'P 1'
#
loop_
_entity.id
_entity.type
_entity.pdbx_description
1 polymer ?
#
loop_
_entity_poly.entity_id
_entity_poly.type
_entity_poly.pdbx_seq_one_letter_code
_entity_poly.pdbx_strand_id
1 'polypeptide(L)'
;PLLVKAARREPVSRPPAWMMRQAGRYMAVYRKLAEKFPSFRERSETTDLIVEISLQPWRAFRPDGVILFSDILTPLPAFGVPFDIDEARGPIIHNPIHSEEGLKALHPIELEKLHFVGESLSILRKE
;
A
#
# COMPACT_ATOMS: atom_id res chain seq x y z
N PRO A 1 6.74 10.48 -17.65
CA PRO A 1 5.28 10.61 -17.33
C PRO A 1 4.93 12.04 -16.92
N LEU A 2 3.70 12.50 -17.19
CA LEU A 2 3.27 13.88 -16.93
C LEU A 2 3.47 14.29 -15.47
N LEU A 3 3.10 13.41 -14.53
CA LEU A 3 3.26 13.62 -13.09
C LEU A 3 4.71 13.88 -12.67
N VAL A 4 5.66 13.10 -13.20
CA VAL A 4 7.10 13.24 -12.87
C VAL A 4 7.67 14.54 -13.42
N LYS A 5 7.29 14.93 -14.65
CA LYS A 5 7.71 16.20 -15.25
C LYS A 5 7.23 17.38 -14.43
N ALA A 6 5.95 17.40 -14.07
CA ALA A 6 5.38 18.45 -13.24
C ALA A 6 6.07 18.53 -11.86
N ALA A 7 6.32 17.38 -11.21
CA ALA A 7 7.03 17.33 -9.93
C ALA A 7 8.47 17.89 -10.01
N ARG A 8 9.12 17.74 -11.16
CA ARG A 8 10.44 18.32 -11.47
C ARG A 8 10.39 19.77 -11.93
N ARG A 9 9.21 20.40 -11.96
CA ARG A 9 8.98 21.75 -12.47
C ARG A 9 9.33 21.91 -13.96
N GLU A 10 9.28 20.82 -14.72
CA GLU A 10 9.41 20.86 -16.18
C GLU A 10 8.10 21.35 -16.83
N PRO A 11 8.14 21.99 -18.02
CA PRO A 11 6.93 22.35 -18.75
C PRO A 11 6.04 21.14 -19.07
N VAL A 12 4.73 21.30 -18.88
CA VAL A 12 3.71 20.27 -19.11
C VAL A 12 2.52 20.84 -19.86
N SER A 13 1.84 20.02 -20.66
CA SER A 13 0.68 20.44 -21.46
C SER A 13 -0.58 20.69 -20.64
N ARG A 14 -0.69 20.07 -19.46
CA ARG A 14 -1.75 20.28 -18.46
C ARG A 14 -1.26 19.84 -17.07
N PRO A 15 -1.92 20.27 -15.99
CA PRO A 15 -1.67 19.70 -14.66
C PRO A 15 -1.96 18.20 -14.63
N PRO A 16 -1.07 17.36 -14.05
CA PRO A 16 -1.36 15.95 -13.82
C PRO A 16 -2.37 15.78 -12.68
N ALA A 17 -3.23 14.77 -12.77
CA ALA A 17 -4.27 14.49 -11.78
C ALA A 17 -4.27 13.02 -11.37
N TRP A 18 -4.36 12.79 -10.06
CA TRP A 18 -4.60 11.50 -9.41
C TRP A 18 -5.24 11.79 -8.04
N MET A 19 -5.77 10.76 -7.36
CA MET A 19 -6.43 10.95 -6.06
C MET A 19 -5.80 10.05 -5.00
N MET A 20 -5.61 10.61 -3.81
CA MET A 20 -5.32 9.79 -2.63
C MET A 20 -6.49 8.82 -2.38
N ARG A 21 -6.18 7.61 -1.92
CA ARG A 21 -7.17 6.52 -1.77
C ARG A 21 -7.91 6.18 -3.07
N GLN A 22 -7.26 6.35 -4.23
CA GLN A 22 -7.83 5.99 -5.54
C GLN A 22 -8.28 4.54 -5.64
N ALA A 23 -7.60 3.60 -5.00
CA ALA A 23 -8.06 2.21 -4.89
C ALA A 23 -8.70 2.02 -3.52
N GLY A 24 -10.00 1.73 -3.47
CA GLY A 24 -10.68 1.55 -2.19
C GLY A 24 -12.20 1.40 -2.27
N ARG A 25 -12.83 1.46 -1.10
CA ARG A 25 -14.23 1.08 -0.86
C ARG A 25 -15.27 1.81 -1.70
N TYR A 26 -14.96 2.96 -2.30
CA TYR A 26 -15.89 3.64 -3.21
C TYR A 26 -16.12 2.84 -4.50
N MET A 27 -15.15 2.04 -4.93
CA MET A 27 -15.23 1.22 -6.14
C MET A 27 -15.96 -0.10 -5.88
N ALA A 28 -16.95 -0.41 -6.71
CA ALA A 28 -17.67 -1.69 -6.62
C ALA A 28 -16.75 -2.90 -6.87
N VAL A 29 -15.77 -2.76 -7.78
CA VAL A 29 -14.78 -3.81 -8.07
C VAL A 29 -13.88 -4.11 -6.86
N TYR A 30 -13.48 -3.08 -6.11
CA TYR A 30 -12.73 -3.24 -4.86
C TYR A 30 -13.57 -3.99 -3.82
N ARG A 31 -14.84 -3.58 -3.61
CA ARG A 31 -15.72 -4.21 -2.62
C ARG A 31 -15.93 -5.71 -2.91
N LYS A 32 -16.19 -6.06 -4.18
CA LYS A 32 -16.32 -7.47 -4.62
C LYS A 32 -15.04 -8.29 -4.38
N LEU A 33 -13.87 -7.68 -4.55
CA LEU A 33 -12.59 -8.35 -4.25
C LEU A 33 -12.40 -8.50 -2.75
N ALA A 34 -12.75 -7.48 -1.97
CA ALA A 34 -12.68 -7.50 -0.50
C ALA A 34 -13.61 -8.55 0.12
N GLU A 35 -14.78 -8.81 -0.48
CA GLU A 35 -15.68 -9.91 -0.07
C GLU A 35 -15.04 -11.29 -0.27
N LYS A 36 -14.22 -11.47 -1.31
CA LYS A 36 -13.52 -12.74 -1.59
C LYS A 36 -12.28 -12.93 -0.72
N PHE A 37 -11.57 -11.85 -0.43
CA PHE A 37 -10.34 -11.83 0.36
C PHE A 37 -10.55 -10.89 1.55
N PRO A 38 -11.25 -11.31 2.62
CA PRO A 38 -11.70 -10.42 3.70
C PRO A 38 -10.53 -9.78 4.47
N SER A 39 -9.43 -10.51 4.63
CA SER A 39 -8.24 -10.01 5.34
C SER A 39 -7.61 -8.82 4.60
N PHE A 40 -7.50 -7.69 5.29
CA PHE A 40 -6.79 -6.54 4.74
C PHE A 40 -5.31 -6.86 4.49
N ARG A 41 -4.66 -7.54 5.45
CA ARG A 41 -3.26 -7.93 5.34
C ARG A 41 -3.02 -8.82 4.13
N GLU A 42 -3.90 -9.79 3.88
CA GLU A 42 -3.82 -10.64 2.69
C GLU A 42 -3.85 -9.79 1.40
N ARG A 43 -4.78 -8.82 1.30
CA ARG A 43 -4.87 -7.93 0.13
C ARG A 43 -3.68 -6.98 -0.03
N SER A 44 -3.04 -6.56 1.08
CA SER A 44 -1.92 -5.62 1.06
C SER A 44 -0.53 -6.28 1.10
N GLU A 45 -0.46 -7.60 1.26
CA GLU A 45 0.79 -8.37 1.36
C GLU A 45 0.90 -9.48 0.28
N THR A 46 -0.15 -9.69 -0.52
CA THR A 46 -0.14 -10.62 -1.67
C THR A 46 0.08 -9.87 -2.98
N THR A 47 1.20 -10.11 -3.65
CA THR A 47 1.64 -9.41 -4.87
C THR A 47 0.53 -9.27 -5.93
N ASP A 48 -0.15 -10.37 -6.30
CA ASP A 48 -1.20 -10.34 -7.32
C ASP A 48 -2.41 -9.46 -6.92
N LEU A 49 -2.80 -9.51 -5.64
CA LEU A 49 -3.90 -8.69 -5.13
C LEU A 49 -3.52 -7.22 -5.07
N ILE A 50 -2.29 -6.91 -4.65
CA ILE A 50 -1.75 -5.55 -4.63
C ILE A 50 -1.79 -4.95 -6.03
N VAL A 51 -1.25 -5.67 -7.02
CA VAL A 51 -1.21 -5.23 -8.42
C VAL A 51 -2.62 -5.02 -8.96
N GLU A 52 -3.51 -6.01 -8.78
CA GLU A 52 -4.89 -5.94 -9.26
C GLU A 52 -5.63 -4.73 -8.66
N ILE A 53 -5.58 -4.56 -7.34
CA ILE A 53 -6.24 -3.44 -6.64
C ILE A 53 -5.66 -2.10 -7.09
N SER A 54 -4.33 -1.98 -7.19
CA SER A 54 -3.65 -0.75 -7.60
C SER A 54 -4.05 -0.31 -9.02
N LEU A 55 -4.31 -1.26 -9.92
CA LEU A 55 -4.68 -0.99 -11.32
C LEU A 55 -6.18 -0.70 -11.53
N GLN A 56 -7.06 -0.99 -10.57
CA GLN A 56 -8.50 -0.71 -10.70
C GLN A 56 -8.81 0.74 -11.09
N PRO A 57 -8.24 1.77 -10.41
CA PRO A 57 -8.52 3.17 -10.74
C PRO A 57 -7.89 3.58 -12.07
N TRP A 58 -6.75 2.96 -12.42
CA TRP A 58 -6.10 3.15 -13.72
C TRP A 58 -7.00 2.69 -14.86
N ARG A 59 -7.58 1.50 -14.75
CA ARG A 59 -8.52 0.96 -15.76
C ARG A 59 -9.77 1.81 -15.90
N ALA A 60 -10.27 2.38 -14.80
CA ALA A 60 -11.51 3.17 -14.79
C ALA A 60 -11.33 4.62 -15.26
N PHE A 61 -10.25 5.29 -14.87
CA PHE A 61 -10.11 6.76 -15.00
C PHE A 61 -8.83 7.24 -15.67
N ARG A 62 -7.85 6.34 -15.87
CA ARG A 62 -6.53 6.67 -16.45
C ARG A 62 -5.85 7.92 -15.81
N PRO A 63 -5.74 8.02 -14.47
CA PRO A 63 -5.06 9.12 -13.78
C PRO A 63 -3.56 9.17 -14.12
N ASP A 64 -2.93 10.33 -14.01
CA ASP A 64 -1.51 10.53 -14.36
C ASP A 64 -0.51 9.86 -13.39
N GLY A 65 -1.02 9.22 -12.33
CA GLY A 65 -0.26 8.47 -11.36
C GLY A 65 -1.05 7.30 -10.81
N VAL A 66 -0.35 6.20 -10.53
CA VAL A 66 -0.87 5.05 -9.80
C VAL A 66 -0.07 4.91 -8.52
N ILE A 67 -0.76 4.81 -7.40
CA ILE A 67 -0.15 4.55 -6.09
C ILE A 67 -0.31 3.07 -5.73
N LEU A 68 0.75 2.48 -5.20
CA LEU A 68 0.77 1.12 -4.67
C LEU A 68 -0.29 0.96 -3.58
N PHE A 69 -1.10 -0.10 -3.67
CA PHE A 69 -1.97 -0.52 -2.58
C PHE A 69 -1.14 -1.24 -1.50
N SER A 70 -0.90 -0.57 -0.37
CA SER A 70 -0.18 -1.08 0.79
C SER A 70 -0.68 -0.38 2.05
N ASP A 71 -0.40 -0.93 3.23
CA ASP A 71 -0.49 -0.18 4.48
C ASP A 71 0.84 0.53 4.79
N ILE A 72 0.79 1.61 5.57
CA ILE A 72 2.00 2.28 6.05
C ILE A 72 2.65 1.51 7.21
N LEU A 73 1.88 0.66 7.91
CA LEU A 73 2.32 -0.17 9.03
C LEU A 73 2.92 -1.51 8.57
N THR A 74 2.85 -1.83 7.28
CA THR A 74 3.44 -3.03 6.68
C THR A 74 4.91 -3.29 7.12
N PRO A 75 5.78 -2.28 7.30
CA PRO A 75 7.14 -2.51 7.79
C PRO A 75 7.25 -2.90 9.28
N LEU A 76 6.22 -2.68 10.11
CA LEU A 76 6.31 -2.86 11.56
C LEU A 76 6.73 -4.28 11.98
N PRO A 77 6.14 -5.37 11.43
CA PRO A 77 6.55 -6.72 11.79
C PRO A 77 7.97 -7.06 11.32
N ALA A 78 8.47 -6.38 10.27
CA ALA A 78 9.85 -6.51 9.80
C ALA A 78 10.85 -5.75 10.70
N PHE A 79 10.36 -4.94 11.63
CA PHE A 79 11.14 -4.16 12.59
C PHE A 79 10.90 -4.61 14.04
N GLY A 80 10.20 -5.73 14.26
CA GLY A 80 9.95 -6.32 15.58
C GLY A 80 8.66 -5.90 16.27
N VAL A 81 7.77 -5.18 15.56
CA VAL A 81 6.49 -4.71 16.11
C VAL A 81 5.33 -5.44 15.43
N PRO A 82 4.80 -6.52 16.01
CA PRO A 82 3.62 -7.18 15.47
C PRO A 82 2.39 -6.28 15.61
N PHE A 83 1.52 -6.29 14.60
CA PHE A 83 0.22 -5.64 14.64
C PHE A 83 -0.82 -6.50 13.93
N ASP A 84 -2.06 -6.36 14.37
CA ASP A 84 -3.23 -6.93 13.71
C ASP A 84 -4.10 -5.83 13.14
N ILE A 85 -5.01 -6.18 12.23
CA ILE A 85 -6.00 -5.24 11.69
C ILE A 85 -7.39 -5.76 12.06
N ASP A 86 -8.08 -4.98 12.88
CA ASP A 86 -9.49 -5.16 13.20
C ASP A 86 -10.33 -4.31 12.22
N GLU A 87 -11.40 -4.89 11.66
CA GLU A 87 -12.19 -4.19 10.63
C GLU A 87 -12.87 -2.91 11.14
N ALA A 88 -13.24 -2.87 12.43
CA ALA A 88 -13.94 -1.73 13.02
C ALA A 88 -12.97 -0.73 13.67
N ARG A 89 -11.92 -1.23 14.32
CA ARG A 89 -10.97 -0.43 15.12
C ARG A 89 -9.71 -0.04 14.35
N GLY A 90 -9.42 -0.71 13.24
CA GLY A 90 -8.20 -0.51 12.47
C GLY A 90 -7.00 -1.27 13.08
N PRO A 91 -5.77 -0.75 12.90
CA PRO A 91 -4.57 -1.45 13.37
C PRO A 91 -4.48 -1.49 14.89
N ILE A 92 -4.15 -2.65 15.44
CA ILE A 92 -3.97 -2.90 16.86
C ILE A 92 -2.53 -3.34 17.09
N ILE A 93 -1.80 -2.57 17.90
CA ILE A 93 -0.47 -2.94 18.41
C ILE A 93 -0.68 -3.45 19.83
N HIS A 94 -0.51 -4.75 20.05
CA HIS A 94 -0.81 -5.39 21.34
C HIS A 94 0.12 -4.93 22.47
N ASN A 95 1.39 -4.72 22.13
CA ASN A 95 2.41 -4.30 23.09
C ASN A 95 3.06 -2.99 22.63
N PRO A 96 2.41 -1.82 22.85
CA PRO A 96 3.02 -0.55 22.50
C PRO A 96 4.28 -0.31 23.35
N ILE A 97 5.26 0.37 22.75
CA ILE A 97 6.55 0.61 23.39
C ILE A 97 6.43 1.81 24.34
N HIS A 98 6.64 1.58 25.63
CA HIS A 98 6.58 2.60 26.69
C HIS A 98 7.84 2.67 27.57
N SER A 99 8.85 1.83 27.30
CA SER A 99 10.07 1.74 28.09
C SER A 99 11.31 1.48 27.23
N GLU A 100 12.49 1.71 27.81
CA GLU A 100 13.77 1.38 27.18
C GLU A 100 13.91 -0.13 26.93
N GLU A 101 13.39 -0.97 27.83
CA GLU A 101 13.29 -2.42 27.62
C GLU A 101 12.45 -2.77 26.40
N GLY A 102 11.34 -2.06 26.16
CA GLY A 102 10.50 -2.26 24.98
C GLY A 102 11.21 -1.91 23.67
N LEU A 103 12.13 -0.94 23.68
CA LEU A 103 12.96 -0.61 22.51
C LEU A 103 13.91 -1.76 22.14
N LYS A 104 14.33 -2.59 23.09
CA LYS A 104 15.24 -3.72 22.85
C LYS A 104 14.59 -4.83 22.00
N ALA A 105 13.26 -4.84 21.86
CA ALA A 105 12.54 -5.74 20.97
C ALA A 105 12.65 -5.35 19.49
N LEU A 106 12.98 -4.08 19.21
CA LEU A 106 13.22 -3.60 17.85
C LEU A 106 14.54 -4.18 17.33
N HIS A 107 14.57 -4.50 16.05
CA HIS A 107 15.75 -5.01 15.37
C HIS A 107 15.88 -4.34 13.99
N PRO A 108 17.06 -4.40 13.33
CA PRO A 108 17.19 -3.93 11.96
C PRO A 108 16.10 -4.50 11.05
N ILE A 109 15.66 -3.71 10.08
CA ILE A 109 14.58 -4.10 9.19
C ILE A 109 14.96 -5.33 8.36
N GLU A 110 14.15 -6.38 8.45
CA GLU A 110 14.28 -7.60 7.65
C GLU A 110 13.59 -7.40 6.29
N LEU A 111 14.32 -6.91 5.28
CA LEU A 111 13.77 -6.56 3.97
C LEU A 111 13.18 -7.76 3.22
N GLU A 112 13.63 -8.97 3.51
CA GLU A 112 13.11 -10.22 2.95
C GLU A 112 11.61 -10.40 3.26
N LYS A 113 11.16 -9.91 4.43
CA LYS A 113 9.73 -9.91 4.81
C LYS A 113 8.88 -8.93 4.00
N LEU A 114 9.51 -8.07 3.18
CA LEU A 114 8.86 -7.02 2.38
C LEU A 114 9.07 -7.20 0.88
N HIS A 115 9.54 -8.37 0.42
CA HIS A 115 9.83 -8.64 -1.00
C HIS A 115 8.64 -8.35 -1.93
N PHE A 116 7.41 -8.66 -1.50
CA PHE A 116 6.18 -8.42 -2.25
C PHE A 116 5.98 -6.94 -2.63
N VAL A 117 6.51 -5.99 -1.86
CA VAL A 117 6.45 -4.55 -2.18
C VAL A 117 7.26 -4.27 -3.44
N GLY A 118 8.50 -4.76 -3.49
CA GLY A 118 9.40 -4.57 -4.62
C GLY A 118 8.93 -5.29 -5.89
N GLU A 119 8.39 -6.50 -5.73
CA GLU A 119 7.78 -7.27 -6.82
C GLU A 119 6.56 -6.54 -7.39
N SER A 120 5.64 -6.09 -6.53
CA SER A 120 4.44 -5.36 -6.94
C SER A 120 4.78 -4.08 -7.69
N LEU A 121 5.74 -3.30 -7.18
CA LEU A 121 6.23 -2.09 -7.86
C LEU A 121 6.85 -2.40 -9.22
N SER A 122 7.59 -3.51 -9.32
CA SER A 122 8.22 -3.94 -10.57
C SER A 122 7.19 -4.37 -11.62
N ILE A 123 6.11 -5.04 -11.21
CA ILE A 123 4.99 -5.41 -12.10
C ILE A 123 4.22 -4.16 -12.52
N LEU A 124 3.80 -3.31 -11.57
CA LEU A 124 3.05 -2.08 -11.85
C LEU A 124 3.78 -1.12 -12.78
N ARG A 125 5.11 -1.13 -12.77
CA ARG A 125 5.93 -0.31 -13.68
C ARG A 125 5.93 -0.82 -15.13
N LYS A 126 5.70 -2.12 -15.34
CA LYS A 126 5.68 -2.74 -16.67
C LYS A 126 4.31 -2.58 -17.36
N GLU A 127 3.25 -2.54 -16.58
CA GLU A 127 1.87 -2.25 -17.00
C GLU A 127 1.67 -0.77 -17.40
#